data_AF-A0A938INT5-F1
#
_entry.id   AF-A0A938INT5-F1
#
_cell.length_a   1.000
_cell.length_b   1.000
_cell.length_c   1.000
_cell.angle_alpha   90.00
_cell.angle_beta   90.00
_cell.angle_gamma   90.00
#
_symmetry.space_group_name_H-M   'P 1'
#
loop_
_entity.id
_entity.type
_entity.pdbx_description
1 polymer ?
#
loop_
_entity_poly.entity_id
_entity_poly.type
_entity_poly.pdbx_seq_one_letter_code
_entity_poly.pdbx_strand_id
1 'polypeptide(L)'
;MLMNIFACVAMAGVAYMGVVHGVYRSFQTLAACVLAGVVALGLFGPATALLPAGDPKSIWYFAADPFCLWAIFCAAFLALRTLAEKLLKNEPELPYLVDRAGGAVFGAATGYLAAGMCALLVQMLPTSPDLLGYEAFRHRAAEDGRPEAGEPARPERVEAGRSLWLVWDRGTLAFFGYLLSQPLGSDDAGLFSRYGDLYPPAEQRGEGYQPAVDAADVLYYYWYRRYEFILWQTGEAGGPIPPEAARGPQGGPGLALAVGQAGTQSEVNLRIIRLERLAALAAFAQERPGAGEEFVLVTLRFRPAGRMPKTVDSSQFFLLGTRGERYTGPLVLGRAKAAQPEPQILPDFAMPSVPAFRAARFNMPAGRQEGHFLASGAAFTFTDPEQQEVRTLVFAVPKQMTNEMLRLNVLAAPAPGPASPAAVPPAAMPKPGAAPSPGKAAPPAAPAPPAPAKPAASPAAAAPQAAPAK
;
A
#
# COMPACT_ATOMS: atom_id res chain seq x y z
N MET A 1 -18.92 -10.36 25.87
CA MET A 1 -19.06 -11.42 26.90
C MET A 1 -19.37 -12.79 26.28
N LEU A 2 -20.37 -12.89 25.38
CA LEU A 2 -20.73 -14.16 24.70
C LEU A 2 -19.55 -14.84 23.99
N MET A 3 -18.71 -14.07 23.29
CA MET A 3 -17.54 -14.63 22.58
C MET A 3 -16.53 -15.30 23.53
N ASN A 4 -16.32 -14.75 24.74
CA ASN A 4 -15.43 -15.35 25.73
C ASN A 4 -15.96 -16.72 26.18
N ILE A 5 -17.28 -16.80 26.42
CA ILE A 5 -17.93 -18.06 26.81
C ILE A 5 -17.76 -19.09 25.70
N PHE A 6 -17.97 -18.69 24.44
CA PHE A 6 -17.75 -19.55 23.28
C PHE A 6 -16.30 -20.07 23.22
N ALA A 7 -15.32 -19.18 23.36
CA ALA A 7 -13.90 -19.56 23.35
C ALA A 7 -13.53 -20.50 24.50
N CYS A 8 -14.02 -20.23 25.71
CA CYS A 8 -13.83 -21.12 26.87
C CYS A 8 -14.47 -22.50 26.66
N VAL A 9 -15.68 -22.55 26.11
CA VAL A 9 -16.36 -23.82 25.81
C VAL A 9 -15.62 -24.59 24.73
N ALA A 10 -15.17 -23.92 23.67
CA ALA A 10 -14.37 -24.54 22.62
C ALA A 10 -13.06 -25.11 23.18
N MET A 11 -12.33 -24.33 23.98
CA MET A 11 -11.09 -24.77 24.62
C MET A 11 -11.32 -25.95 25.58
N ALA A 12 -12.35 -25.88 26.43
CA ALA A 12 -12.71 -26.97 27.33
C ALA A 12 -13.13 -28.23 26.57
N GLY A 13 -13.84 -28.08 25.45
CA GLY A 13 -14.21 -29.19 24.56
C GLY A 13 -12.99 -29.87 23.95
N VAL A 14 -12.04 -29.10 23.40
CA VAL A 14 -10.79 -29.67 22.84
C VAL A 14 -9.91 -30.28 23.94
N ALA A 15 -9.85 -29.67 25.12
CA ALA A 15 -9.15 -30.24 26.28
C ALA A 15 -9.76 -31.59 26.72
N TYR A 16 -11.08 -31.66 26.80
CA TYR A 16 -11.79 -32.91 27.12
C TYR A 16 -11.54 -33.99 26.06
N MET A 17 -11.59 -33.64 24.78
CA MET A 17 -11.22 -34.57 23.69
C MET A 17 -9.77 -35.04 23.83
N GLY A 18 -8.85 -34.17 24.25
CA GLY A 18 -7.47 -34.54 24.53
C GLY A 18 -7.34 -35.55 25.68
N VAL A 19 -8.10 -35.36 26.77
CA VAL A 19 -8.20 -36.35 27.85
C VAL A 19 -8.66 -37.69 27.31
N VAL A 20 -9.69 -37.72 26.45
CA VAL A 20 -10.25 -38.96 25.88
C VAL A 20 -9.23 -39.70 25.02
N HIS A 21 -8.47 -38.98 24.20
CA HIS A 21 -7.52 -39.55 23.23
C HIS A 21 -6.13 -39.86 23.78
N GLY A 22 -5.80 -39.41 24.99
CA GLY A 22 -4.48 -39.63 25.61
C GLY A 22 -3.43 -38.61 25.18
N VAL A 23 -2.28 -38.63 25.83
CA VAL A 23 -1.21 -37.62 25.69
C VAL A 23 -0.55 -37.70 24.31
N TYR A 24 -0.32 -38.90 23.79
CA TYR A 24 0.39 -39.08 22.52
C TYR A 24 -0.39 -38.48 21.34
N ARG A 25 -1.67 -38.81 21.21
CA ARG A 25 -2.55 -38.25 20.17
C ARG A 25 -2.82 -36.76 20.36
N SER A 26 -2.95 -36.30 21.60
CA SER A 26 -3.14 -34.88 21.90
C SER A 26 -1.91 -34.06 21.50
N PHE A 27 -0.71 -34.57 21.76
CA PHE A 27 0.54 -33.95 21.33
C PHE A 27 0.65 -33.90 19.80
N GLN A 28 0.32 -34.98 19.09
CA GLN A 28 0.28 -34.98 17.63
C GLN A 28 -0.69 -33.92 17.07
N THR A 29 -1.87 -33.81 17.69
CA THR A 29 -2.88 -32.81 17.30
C THR A 29 -2.36 -31.38 17.54
N LEU A 30 -1.69 -31.13 18.66
CA LEU A 30 -1.06 -29.84 18.94
C LEU A 30 0.01 -29.51 17.89
N ALA A 31 0.91 -30.45 17.61
CA ALA A 31 1.96 -30.27 16.61
C ALA A 31 1.37 -29.98 15.21
N ALA A 32 0.33 -30.71 14.81
CA ALA A 32 -0.38 -30.46 13.56
C ALA A 32 -1.05 -29.08 13.54
N CYS A 33 -1.63 -28.63 14.66
CA CYS A 33 -2.23 -27.30 14.80
C CYS A 33 -1.19 -26.18 14.66
N VAL A 34 -0.05 -26.30 15.33
CA VAL A 34 1.05 -25.35 15.24
C VAL A 34 1.59 -25.28 13.80
N LEU A 35 1.91 -26.42 13.19
CA LEU A 35 2.42 -26.44 11.82
C LEU A 35 1.39 -25.91 10.81
N ALA A 36 0.11 -26.22 10.97
CA ALA A 36 -0.95 -25.68 10.13
C ALA A 36 -1.09 -24.16 10.27
N GLY A 37 -0.95 -23.62 11.49
CA GLY A 37 -0.96 -22.17 11.72
C GLY A 37 0.20 -21.45 11.03
N VAL A 38 1.42 -22.01 11.12
CA VAL A 38 2.61 -21.49 10.42
C VAL A 38 2.40 -21.48 8.90
N VAL A 39 1.90 -22.60 8.35
CA VAL A 39 1.60 -22.71 6.91
C VAL A 39 0.51 -21.73 6.48
N ALA A 40 -0.56 -21.61 7.25
CA ALA A 40 -1.66 -20.70 6.95
C ALA A 40 -1.21 -19.23 6.93
N LEU A 41 -0.51 -18.79 7.98
CA LEU A 41 -0.03 -17.41 8.10
C LEU A 41 1.06 -17.08 7.07
N GLY A 42 1.87 -18.05 6.65
CA GLY A 42 2.87 -17.86 5.59
C GLY A 42 2.28 -17.83 4.17
N LEU A 43 1.21 -18.58 3.91
CA LEU A 43 0.70 -18.79 2.54
C LEU A 43 -0.58 -18.02 2.21
N PHE A 44 -1.31 -17.47 3.19
CA PHE A 44 -2.58 -16.82 2.88
C PHE A 44 -2.43 -15.59 1.98
N GLY A 45 -1.43 -14.74 2.18
CA GLY A 45 -1.21 -13.54 1.36
C GLY A 45 -0.91 -13.85 -0.12
N PRO A 46 -0.02 -14.81 -0.44
CA PRO A 46 0.15 -15.29 -1.80
C PRO A 46 -1.12 -15.96 -2.36
N ALA A 47 -1.84 -16.74 -1.55
CA ALA A 47 -3.05 -17.41 -1.98
C ALA A 47 -4.18 -16.43 -2.32
N THR A 48 -4.36 -15.36 -1.53
CA THR A 48 -5.37 -14.33 -1.78
C THR A 48 -5.05 -13.53 -3.03
N ALA A 49 -3.77 -13.33 -3.34
CA ALA A 49 -3.35 -12.69 -4.59
C ALA A 49 -3.64 -13.54 -5.85
N LEU A 50 -3.82 -14.86 -5.72
CA LEU A 50 -4.24 -15.73 -6.82
C LEU A 50 -5.74 -15.71 -7.05
N LEU A 51 -6.52 -15.31 -6.05
CA LEU A 51 -7.95 -15.06 -6.27
C LEU A 51 -8.09 -13.77 -7.06
N PRO A 52 -8.92 -13.75 -8.11
CA PRO A 52 -9.18 -12.52 -8.85
C PRO A 52 -9.71 -11.49 -7.86
N ALA A 53 -9.00 -10.37 -7.73
CA ALA A 53 -9.46 -9.22 -6.97
C ALA A 53 -10.83 -8.84 -7.54
N GLY A 54 -11.89 -9.23 -6.83
CA GLY A 54 -13.25 -8.98 -7.26
C GLY A 54 -13.47 -7.48 -7.41
N ASP A 55 -14.59 -7.12 -8.05
CA ASP A 55 -15.08 -5.74 -8.01
C ASP A 55 -15.00 -5.23 -6.55
N PRO A 56 -14.41 -4.06 -6.27
CA PRO A 56 -14.35 -3.48 -4.92
C PRO A 56 -15.71 -3.41 -4.22
N LYS A 57 -16.80 -3.48 -5.02
CA LYS A 57 -18.19 -3.54 -4.54
C LYS A 57 -18.65 -4.93 -4.11
N SER A 58 -17.81 -5.96 -4.21
CA SER A 58 -18.16 -7.34 -3.89
C SER A 58 -17.76 -7.69 -2.47
N ILE A 59 -18.62 -8.44 -1.77
CA ILE A 59 -18.31 -8.99 -0.44
C ILE A 59 -17.04 -9.86 -0.46
N TRP A 60 -16.74 -10.47 -1.61
CA TRP A 60 -15.54 -11.27 -1.81
C TRP A 60 -14.25 -10.47 -1.70
N TYR A 61 -14.27 -9.17 -2.02
CA TYR A 61 -13.10 -8.31 -1.89
C TYR A 61 -12.61 -8.24 -0.43
N PHE A 62 -13.54 -8.27 0.52
CA PHE A 62 -13.24 -8.19 1.96
C PHE A 62 -13.15 -9.58 2.62
N ALA A 63 -13.92 -10.55 2.12
CA ALA A 63 -13.95 -11.90 2.70
C ALA A 63 -12.84 -12.82 2.18
N ALA A 64 -12.15 -12.48 1.08
CA ALA A 64 -11.12 -13.34 0.49
C ALA A 64 -9.97 -13.63 1.47
N ASP A 65 -9.44 -12.61 2.13
CA ASP A 65 -8.32 -12.76 3.07
C ASP A 65 -8.64 -13.72 4.24
N PRO A 66 -9.68 -13.48 5.06
CA PRO A 66 -10.05 -14.39 6.14
C PRO A 66 -10.36 -15.80 5.64
N PHE A 67 -11.08 -15.91 4.52
CA PHE A 67 -11.50 -17.20 4.00
C PHE A 67 -10.31 -18.03 3.51
N CYS A 68 -9.33 -17.41 2.83
CA CYS A 68 -8.10 -18.08 2.44
C CYS A 68 -7.29 -18.54 3.64
N LEU A 69 -7.11 -17.68 4.64
CA LEU A 69 -6.40 -18.04 5.86
C LEU A 69 -7.04 -19.27 6.51
N TRP A 70 -8.37 -19.25 6.67
CA TRP A 70 -9.11 -20.35 7.27
C TRP A 70 -9.06 -21.63 6.44
N ALA A 71 -9.24 -21.51 5.12
CA ALA A 71 -9.23 -22.65 4.21
C ALA A 71 -7.86 -23.35 4.23
N ILE A 72 -6.76 -22.58 4.17
CA ILE A 72 -5.40 -23.13 4.23
C ILE A 72 -5.15 -23.76 5.60
N PHE A 73 -5.55 -23.10 6.69
CA PHE A 73 -5.41 -23.65 8.03
C PHE A 73 -6.13 -25.00 8.17
N CYS A 74 -7.40 -25.08 7.78
CA CYS A 74 -8.19 -26.31 7.86
C CYS A 74 -7.61 -27.41 6.97
N ALA A 75 -7.23 -27.08 5.73
CA ALA A 75 -6.66 -28.04 4.79
C ALA A 75 -5.31 -28.59 5.30
N ALA A 76 -4.42 -27.70 5.76
CA ALA A 76 -3.12 -28.09 6.31
C ALA A 76 -3.29 -28.91 7.60
N PHE A 77 -4.18 -28.51 8.50
CA PHE A 77 -4.46 -29.24 9.74
C PHE A 77 -4.98 -30.65 9.46
N LEU A 78 -5.97 -30.81 8.59
CA LEU A 78 -6.52 -32.11 8.21
C LEU A 78 -5.47 -32.98 7.50
N ALA A 79 -4.68 -32.41 6.58
CA ALA A 79 -3.62 -33.13 5.88
C ALA A 79 -2.54 -33.62 6.86
N LEU A 80 -2.05 -32.75 7.74
CA LEU A 80 -1.04 -33.10 8.74
C LEU A 80 -1.57 -34.12 9.76
N ARG A 81 -2.83 -33.97 10.19
CA ARG A 81 -3.47 -34.90 11.12
C ARG A 81 -3.61 -36.29 10.52
N THR A 82 -4.16 -36.38 9.30
CA THR A 82 -4.32 -37.67 8.60
C THR A 82 -2.98 -38.31 8.27
N LEU A 83 -1.95 -37.50 7.96
CA LEU A 83 -0.59 -38.00 7.74
C LEU A 83 0.03 -38.54 9.04
N ALA A 84 -0.12 -37.82 10.16
CA ALA A 84 0.35 -38.26 11.46
C ALA A 84 -0.28 -39.60 11.88
N GLU A 85 -1.60 -39.77 11.70
CA GLU A 85 -2.29 -41.04 12.00
C GLU A 85 -1.77 -42.21 11.15
N LYS A 86 -1.40 -41.96 9.88
CA LYS A 86 -0.89 -43.00 8.98
C LYS A 86 0.57 -43.37 9.26
N LEU A 87 1.40 -42.38 9.59
CA LEU A 87 2.84 -42.58 9.81
C LEU A 87 3.15 -43.07 11.22
N LEU A 88 2.36 -42.67 12.22
CA LEU A 88 2.62 -42.90 13.64
C LEU A 88 1.57 -43.87 14.23
N LYS A 89 1.53 -45.09 13.71
CA LYS A 89 0.55 -46.11 14.12
C LYS A 89 0.81 -46.70 15.51
N ASN A 90 2.05 -46.65 15.98
CA ASN A 90 2.46 -47.28 17.23
C ASN A 90 2.40 -46.25 18.35
N GLU A 91 1.39 -46.39 19.19
CA GLU A 91 1.17 -45.54 20.37
C GLU A 91 1.92 -46.16 21.57
N PRO A 92 2.82 -45.40 22.24
CA PRO A 92 3.48 -45.89 23.44
C PRO A 92 2.48 -46.03 24.58
N GLU A 93 2.55 -47.14 25.31
CA GLU A 93 1.76 -47.34 26.53
C GLU A 93 2.36 -46.49 27.66
N LEU A 94 1.58 -45.51 28.13
CA LEU A 94 1.95 -44.63 29.24
C LEU A 94 1.06 -44.91 30.46
N PRO A 95 1.54 -44.64 31.69
CA PRO A 95 0.70 -44.78 32.88
C PRO A 95 -0.57 -43.95 32.75
N TYR A 96 -1.72 -44.53 33.10
CA TYR A 96 -3.05 -43.95 32.87
C TYR A 96 -3.17 -42.48 33.34
N LEU A 97 -2.65 -42.16 34.53
CA LEU A 97 -2.73 -40.78 35.05
C LEU A 97 -1.91 -39.79 34.23
N VAL A 98 -0.72 -40.20 33.76
CA VAL A 98 0.15 -39.37 32.92
C VAL A 98 -0.48 -39.18 31.54
N ASP A 99 -1.07 -40.23 30.98
CA ASP A 99 -1.74 -40.20 29.68
C ASP A 99 -2.94 -39.25 29.68
N ARG A 100 -3.81 -39.33 30.70
CA ARG A 100 -4.98 -38.44 30.83
C ARG A 100 -4.61 -37.01 31.14
N ALA A 101 -3.69 -36.78 32.09
CA ALA A 101 -3.28 -35.43 32.46
C ALA A 101 -2.52 -34.73 31.32
N GLY A 102 -1.61 -35.44 30.67
CA GLY A 102 -0.90 -34.93 29.49
C GLY A 102 -1.85 -34.66 28.32
N GLY A 103 -2.82 -35.54 28.11
CA GLY A 103 -3.91 -35.33 27.15
C GLY A 103 -4.69 -34.04 27.42
N ALA A 104 -5.04 -33.77 28.68
CA ALA A 104 -5.70 -32.53 29.09
C ALA A 104 -4.87 -31.28 28.77
N VAL A 105 -3.58 -31.29 29.12
CA VAL A 105 -2.68 -30.14 28.93
C VAL A 105 -2.47 -29.83 27.44
N PHE A 106 -2.13 -30.84 26.64
CA PHE A 106 -1.95 -30.64 25.20
C PHE A 106 -3.27 -30.34 24.48
N GLY A 107 -4.38 -30.92 24.92
CA GLY A 107 -5.71 -30.59 24.43
C GLY A 107 -6.09 -29.13 24.74
N ALA A 108 -5.83 -28.64 25.95
CA ALA A 108 -6.08 -27.25 26.33
C ALA A 108 -5.21 -26.27 25.52
N ALA A 109 -3.91 -26.58 25.34
CA ALA A 109 -3.03 -25.77 24.49
C ALA A 109 -3.49 -25.75 23.02
N THR A 110 -3.93 -26.89 22.50
CA THR A 110 -4.50 -26.98 21.14
C THR A 110 -5.77 -26.15 21.03
N GLY A 111 -6.67 -26.25 22.02
CA GLY A 111 -7.90 -25.49 22.09
C GLY A 111 -7.65 -23.98 22.16
N TYR A 112 -6.64 -23.55 22.92
CA TYR A 112 -6.21 -22.15 22.99
C TYR A 112 -5.77 -21.61 21.62
N LEU A 113 -4.86 -22.31 20.94
CA LEU A 113 -4.39 -21.89 19.61
C LEU A 113 -5.50 -21.94 18.55
N ALA A 114 -6.32 -22.99 18.55
CA ALA A 114 -7.45 -23.10 17.63
C ALA A 114 -8.49 -22.00 17.85
N ALA A 115 -8.79 -21.67 19.11
CA ALA A 115 -9.69 -20.56 19.45
C ALA A 115 -9.10 -19.21 19.03
N GLY A 116 -7.79 -19.01 19.18
CA GLY A 116 -7.09 -17.82 18.67
C GLY A 116 -7.12 -17.70 17.15
N MET A 117 -6.93 -18.80 16.41
CA MET A 117 -7.07 -18.81 14.95
C MET A 117 -8.50 -18.50 14.50
N CYS A 118 -9.50 -19.05 15.19
CA CYS A 118 -10.90 -18.68 14.98
C CYS A 118 -11.14 -17.20 15.31
N ALA A 119 -10.44 -16.67 16.31
CA ALA A 119 -10.57 -15.28 16.70
C ALA A 119 -10.08 -14.33 15.61
N LEU A 120 -8.88 -14.61 15.09
CA LEU A 120 -8.30 -13.93 13.94
C LEU A 120 -9.25 -13.93 12.75
N LEU A 121 -9.87 -15.07 12.46
CA LEU A 121 -10.84 -15.17 11.37
C LEU A 121 -12.01 -14.20 11.54
N VAL A 122 -12.62 -14.18 12.72
CA VAL A 122 -13.77 -13.30 13.02
C VAL A 122 -13.38 -11.82 13.00
N GLN A 123 -12.14 -11.50 13.40
CA GLN A 123 -11.64 -10.13 13.37
C GLN A 123 -11.37 -9.63 11.95
N MET A 124 -10.86 -10.51 11.08
CA MET A 124 -10.62 -10.23 9.67
C MET A 124 -11.93 -10.17 8.86
N LEU A 125 -13.01 -10.80 9.34
CA LEU A 125 -14.32 -10.71 8.69
C LEU A 125 -14.93 -9.31 8.83
N PRO A 126 -15.62 -8.80 7.79
CA PRO A 126 -16.29 -7.51 7.80
C PRO A 126 -17.57 -7.54 8.64
N THR A 127 -17.43 -7.71 9.95
CA THR A 127 -18.55 -7.83 10.89
C THR A 127 -18.91 -6.48 11.51
N SER A 128 -20.09 -6.31 12.10
CA SER A 128 -20.42 -5.08 12.84
C SER A 128 -19.54 -4.94 14.09
N PRO A 129 -19.00 -3.75 14.43
CA PRO A 129 -18.14 -3.56 15.60
C PRO A 129 -18.77 -4.10 16.89
N ASP A 130 -20.09 -4.11 17.02
CA ASP A 130 -20.75 -4.62 18.23
C ASP A 130 -21.09 -6.12 18.18
N LEU A 131 -20.56 -6.86 17.22
CA LEU A 131 -20.90 -8.28 17.06
C LEU A 131 -20.51 -9.07 18.33
N LEU A 132 -21.51 -9.55 19.07
CA LEU A 132 -21.35 -10.33 20.32
C LEU A 132 -20.63 -9.58 21.46
N GLY A 133 -20.65 -8.25 21.41
CA GLY A 133 -19.97 -7.37 22.38
C GLY A 133 -18.45 -7.37 22.19
N TYR A 134 -18.00 -7.39 20.93
CA TYR A 134 -16.60 -7.39 20.53
C TYR A 134 -16.10 -5.96 20.21
N GLU A 135 -15.65 -5.20 21.20
CA GLU A 135 -14.96 -3.94 20.93
C GLU A 135 -13.45 -4.18 20.78
N ALA A 136 -12.97 -4.27 19.53
CA ALA A 136 -11.54 -4.38 19.21
C ALA A 136 -10.75 -3.16 19.71
N PHE A 137 -11.35 -2.00 19.52
CA PHE A 137 -10.82 -0.69 19.87
C PHE A 137 -11.90 0.06 20.61
N ARG A 138 -11.50 0.69 21.72
CA ARG A 138 -12.38 1.58 22.46
C ARG A 138 -11.92 3.00 22.20
N HIS A 139 -12.86 3.80 21.75
CA HIS A 139 -12.70 5.24 21.68
C HIS A 139 -12.75 5.76 23.11
N ARG A 140 -11.58 6.12 23.64
CA ARG A 140 -11.53 6.84 24.90
C ARG A 140 -11.75 8.30 24.56
N ALA A 141 -13.02 8.72 24.62
CA ALA A 141 -13.36 10.14 24.69
C ALA A 141 -12.44 10.75 25.76
N ALA A 142 -11.77 11.86 25.43
CA ALA A 142 -10.86 12.54 26.34
C ALA A 142 -11.58 12.75 27.68
N GLU A 143 -11.25 11.89 28.64
CA GLU A 143 -12.08 11.63 29.81
C GLU A 143 -12.02 12.87 30.71
N ASP A 144 -13.11 13.64 30.72
CA ASP A 144 -13.54 14.68 31.67
C ASP A 144 -12.56 15.78 32.11
N GLY A 145 -11.35 15.81 31.56
CA GLY A 145 -10.51 16.99 31.56
C GLY A 145 -11.21 18.02 30.71
N ARG A 146 -12.03 18.88 31.32
CA ARG A 146 -12.45 20.15 30.70
C ARG A 146 -11.21 20.68 29.99
N PRO A 147 -11.26 20.91 28.68
CA PRO A 147 -10.10 21.47 27.99
C PRO A 147 -9.70 22.71 28.76
N GLU A 148 -8.50 22.71 29.35
CA GLU A 148 -8.00 23.93 29.96
C GLU A 148 -8.03 24.98 28.86
N ALA A 149 -8.68 26.11 29.14
CA ALA A 149 -8.98 27.11 28.12
C ALA A 149 -7.69 27.54 27.41
N GLY A 150 -7.47 27.02 26.19
CA GLY A 150 -6.26 27.27 25.40
C GLY A 150 -5.49 26.04 24.94
N GLU A 151 -5.74 24.83 25.49
CA GLU A 151 -5.09 23.62 24.98
C GLU A 151 -5.85 23.10 23.74
N PRO A 152 -5.17 22.91 22.59
CA PRO A 152 -5.80 22.36 21.40
C PRO A 152 -6.39 20.98 21.71
N ALA A 153 -7.60 20.71 21.20
CA ALA A 153 -8.29 19.44 21.42
C ALA A 153 -7.33 18.27 21.18
N ARG A 154 -7.03 17.52 22.24
CA ARG A 154 -6.14 16.36 22.11
C ARG A 154 -6.80 15.38 21.15
N PRO A 155 -6.04 14.85 20.16
CA PRO A 155 -6.59 13.88 19.24
C PRO A 155 -7.14 12.69 20.03
N GLU A 156 -8.34 12.27 19.64
CA GLU A 156 -9.01 11.12 20.23
C GLU A 156 -8.06 9.92 20.24
N ARG A 157 -7.79 9.39 21.44
CA ARG A 157 -6.90 8.24 21.57
C ARG A 157 -7.71 6.97 21.37
N VAL A 158 -7.36 6.23 20.33
CA VAL A 158 -7.84 4.88 20.12
C VAL A 158 -7.03 3.95 21.02
N GLU A 159 -7.65 3.41 22.05
CA GLU A 159 -7.04 2.41 22.91
C GLU A 159 -7.48 1.02 22.46
N ALA A 160 -6.55 0.06 22.44
CA ALA A 160 -6.90 -1.32 22.17
C ALA A 160 -7.84 -1.83 23.27
N GLY A 161 -8.93 -2.50 22.86
CA GLY A 161 -9.93 -3.01 23.78
C GLY A 161 -9.31 -3.88 24.87
N ARG A 162 -9.88 -3.83 26.08
CA ARG A 162 -9.47 -4.70 27.21
C ARG A 162 -10.27 -6.00 27.27
N SER A 163 -10.93 -6.37 26.17
CA SER A 163 -11.76 -7.57 26.16
C SER A 163 -10.89 -8.83 26.34
N LEU A 164 -11.34 -9.74 27.19
CA LEU A 164 -10.59 -10.94 27.59
C LEU A 164 -10.22 -11.84 26.40
N TRP A 165 -10.97 -11.76 25.31
CA TRP A 165 -10.73 -12.50 24.09
C TRP A 165 -9.54 -11.98 23.27
N LEU A 166 -9.25 -10.67 23.33
CA LEU A 166 -8.05 -10.10 22.70
C LEU A 166 -6.77 -10.71 23.28
N VAL A 167 -6.81 -11.24 24.50
CA VAL A 167 -5.66 -11.93 25.10
C VAL A 167 -5.30 -13.20 24.31
N TRP A 168 -6.31 -13.92 23.82
CA TRP A 168 -6.13 -15.22 23.17
C TRP A 168 -5.61 -15.03 21.75
N ASP A 169 -6.22 -14.10 21.04
CA ASP A 169 -5.79 -13.64 19.74
C ASP A 169 -4.36 -13.08 19.77
N ARG A 170 -4.08 -12.08 20.63
CA ARG A 170 -2.72 -11.53 20.78
C ARG A 170 -1.70 -12.59 21.15
N GLY A 171 -2.05 -13.51 22.05
CA GLY A 171 -1.15 -14.59 22.43
C GLY A 171 -0.88 -15.55 21.26
N THR A 172 -1.89 -15.82 20.42
CA THR A 172 -1.75 -16.68 19.23
C THR A 172 -0.93 -15.98 18.14
N LEU A 173 -1.17 -14.70 17.88
CA LEU A 173 -0.34 -13.88 16.98
C LEU A 173 1.10 -13.78 17.46
N ALA A 174 1.32 -13.51 18.75
CA ALA A 174 2.65 -13.43 19.33
C ALA A 174 3.39 -14.77 19.20
N PHE A 175 2.70 -15.88 19.46
CA PHE A 175 3.25 -17.22 19.31
C PHE A 175 3.66 -17.53 17.86
N PHE A 176 2.78 -17.28 16.89
CA PHE A 176 3.11 -17.53 15.48
C PHE A 176 4.11 -16.54 14.90
N GLY A 177 4.08 -15.27 15.33
CA GLY A 177 5.10 -14.28 14.97
C GLY A 177 6.48 -14.71 15.44
N TYR A 178 6.58 -15.23 16.67
CA TYR A 178 7.83 -15.80 17.17
C TYR A 178 8.30 -16.99 16.31
N LEU A 179 7.40 -17.92 15.96
CA LEU A 179 7.74 -19.09 15.16
C LEU A 179 8.16 -18.78 13.73
N LEU A 180 7.53 -17.77 13.10
CA LEU A 180 7.85 -17.40 11.74
C LEU A 180 9.19 -16.65 11.63
N SER A 181 9.81 -16.28 12.76
CA SER A 181 11.04 -15.46 12.83
C SER A 181 10.98 -14.15 12.02
N GLN A 182 9.79 -13.83 11.52
CA GLN A 182 9.42 -12.54 11.01
C GLN A 182 8.67 -11.88 12.15
N PRO A 183 9.12 -10.72 12.64
CA PRO A 183 8.18 -9.81 13.25
C PRO A 183 7.05 -9.71 12.24
N LEU A 184 5.83 -10.06 12.64
CA LEU A 184 4.68 -9.96 11.73
C LEU A 184 4.51 -8.52 11.19
N GLY A 185 5.29 -7.55 11.69
CA GLY A 185 5.71 -6.34 10.97
C GLY A 185 7.19 -5.95 11.02
N SER A 186 8.11 -6.73 10.46
CA SER A 186 9.40 -6.18 9.97
C SER A 186 9.22 -5.67 8.54
N ASP A 187 9.70 -4.45 8.32
CA ASP A 187 9.33 -3.54 7.24
C ASP A 187 9.60 -4.02 5.79
N ASP A 188 10.37 -5.08 5.56
CA ASP A 188 10.82 -5.41 4.20
C ASP A 188 9.98 -6.48 3.46
N ALA A 189 9.18 -7.27 4.16
CA ALA A 189 8.35 -8.31 3.52
C ALA A 189 7.10 -8.74 4.33
N GLY A 190 6.95 -8.24 5.56
CA GLY A 190 5.83 -8.59 6.43
C GLY A 190 4.51 -8.00 5.96
N LEU A 191 3.42 -8.53 6.52
CA LEU A 191 2.03 -8.16 6.25
C LEU A 191 1.80 -6.63 6.16
N PHE A 192 2.58 -5.84 6.91
CA PHE A 192 2.54 -4.38 6.91
C PHE A 192 3.21 -3.68 5.73
N SER A 193 4.23 -4.23 5.09
CA SER A 193 4.89 -3.57 3.93
C SER A 193 3.94 -3.37 2.75
N ARG A 194 2.98 -4.29 2.56
CA ARG A 194 1.91 -4.18 1.56
C ARG A 194 0.85 -3.14 1.89
N TYR A 195 0.81 -2.67 3.14
CA TYR A 195 -0.29 -1.86 3.68
C TYR A 195 0.19 -0.65 4.51
N GLY A 196 1.49 -0.35 4.49
CA GLY A 196 2.14 0.70 5.29
C GLY A 196 1.68 2.12 4.93
N ASP A 197 1.07 2.30 3.76
CA ASP A 197 0.49 3.57 3.32
C ASP A 197 -0.74 4.02 4.16
N LEU A 198 -1.30 3.13 4.98
CA LEU A 198 -2.46 3.41 5.85
C LEU A 198 -2.08 3.77 7.30
N TYR A 199 -0.79 3.67 7.67
CA TYR A 199 -0.30 4.15 8.94
C TYR A 199 0.35 5.54 8.77
N PRO A 200 0.11 6.50 9.69
CA PRO A 200 0.92 7.71 9.72
C PRO A 200 2.39 7.32 9.93
N PRO A 201 3.32 7.88 9.13
CA PRO A 201 4.73 7.50 9.15
C PRO A 201 5.31 7.68 10.55
N ALA A 202 6.27 6.82 10.91
CA ALA A 202 6.93 6.79 12.22
C ALA A 202 7.47 8.16 12.67
N GLU A 203 7.76 9.07 11.72
CA GLU A 203 8.19 10.45 11.98
C GLU A 203 7.18 11.29 12.80
N GLN A 204 5.88 10.94 12.81
CA GLN A 204 4.89 11.63 13.65
C GLN A 204 4.88 11.16 15.12
N ARG A 205 5.65 10.12 15.49
CA ARG A 205 5.56 9.47 16.83
C ARG A 205 6.55 10.01 17.87
N GLY A 206 7.32 11.05 17.54
CA GLY A 206 8.31 11.66 18.43
C GLY A 206 9.59 10.83 18.56
N GLU A 207 10.73 11.51 18.67
CA GLU A 207 12.03 10.87 18.90
C GLU A 207 11.99 10.04 20.19
N GLY A 208 12.07 8.71 20.06
CA GLY A 208 12.03 7.76 21.19
C GLY A 208 10.96 6.66 21.06
N TYR A 209 10.04 6.76 20.10
CA TYR A 209 9.11 5.67 19.80
C TYR A 209 9.82 4.59 18.97
N GLN A 210 10.34 3.56 19.64
CA GLN A 210 10.73 2.33 18.94
C GLN A 210 9.45 1.57 18.57
N PRO A 211 9.21 1.28 17.28
CA PRO A 211 8.12 0.40 16.89
C PRO A 211 8.52 -1.02 17.29
N ALA A 212 8.27 -1.38 18.55
CA ALA A 212 7.80 -2.73 18.78
C ALA A 212 6.45 -2.78 18.07
N VAL A 213 6.44 -3.23 16.82
CA VAL A 213 5.22 -3.45 16.03
C VAL A 213 4.47 -4.56 16.76
N ASP A 214 3.67 -4.13 17.72
CA ASP A 214 2.96 -4.99 18.64
C ASP A 214 1.83 -5.67 17.85
N ALA A 215 1.39 -6.86 18.27
CA ALA A 215 0.28 -7.56 17.62
C ALA A 215 -0.98 -6.67 17.50
N ALA A 216 -1.08 -5.64 18.35
CA ALA A 216 -2.09 -4.59 18.30
C ALA A 216 -2.13 -3.80 16.98
N ASP A 217 -1.00 -3.60 16.29
CA ASP A 217 -0.96 -2.86 15.02
C ASP A 217 -1.55 -3.69 13.86
N VAL A 218 -1.38 -5.03 13.88
CA VAL A 218 -1.97 -5.91 12.85
C VAL A 218 -3.49 -5.87 12.98
N LEU A 219 -3.96 -5.93 14.22
CA LEU A 219 -5.37 -5.85 14.59
C LEU A 219 -6.01 -4.53 14.18
N TYR A 220 -5.28 -3.42 14.36
CA TYR A 220 -5.78 -2.09 14.01
C TYR A 220 -5.96 -1.92 12.50
N TYR A 221 -5.04 -2.49 11.71
CA TYR A 221 -5.15 -2.47 10.25
C TYR A 221 -6.40 -3.22 9.74
N TYR A 222 -6.65 -4.44 10.24
CA TYR A 222 -7.83 -5.20 9.84
C TYR A 222 -9.13 -4.53 10.30
N TRP A 223 -9.11 -3.89 11.47
CA TRP A 223 -10.22 -3.07 11.92
C TRP A 223 -10.45 -1.84 11.03
N TYR A 224 -9.39 -1.18 10.54
CA TYR A 224 -9.52 -0.05 9.62
C TYR A 224 -10.10 -0.47 8.26
N ARG A 225 -9.62 -1.58 7.66
CA ARG A 225 -10.21 -2.15 6.43
C ARG A 225 -11.70 -2.49 6.59
N ARG A 226 -12.06 -3.03 7.76
CA ARG A 226 -13.44 -3.30 8.14
C ARG A 226 -14.25 -2.01 8.30
N TYR A 227 -13.66 -0.95 8.83
CA TYR A 227 -14.28 0.38 8.88
C TYR A 227 -14.55 0.94 7.48
N GLU A 228 -13.58 0.83 6.55
CA GLU A 228 -13.79 1.22 5.14
C GLU A 228 -14.92 0.42 4.48
N PHE A 229 -15.04 -0.88 4.78
CA PHE A 229 -16.17 -1.68 4.30
C PHE A 229 -17.51 -1.17 4.84
N ILE A 230 -17.59 -0.88 6.14
CA ILE A 230 -18.82 -0.38 6.78
C ILE A 230 -19.20 0.99 6.19
N LEU A 231 -18.23 1.89 6.02
CA LEU A 231 -18.39 3.17 5.31
C LEU A 231 -18.95 2.96 3.90
N TRP A 232 -18.38 2.01 3.15
CA TRP A 232 -18.83 1.70 1.81
C TRP A 232 -20.27 1.16 1.78
N GLN A 233 -20.62 0.25 2.69
CA GLN A 233 -21.94 -0.38 2.72
C GLN A 233 -23.05 0.57 3.19
N THR A 234 -22.76 1.38 4.20
CA THR A 234 -23.77 2.23 4.84
C THR A 234 -23.89 3.60 4.20
N GLY A 235 -22.86 4.06 3.48
CA GLY A 235 -22.77 5.42 2.97
C GLY A 235 -22.68 6.50 4.06
N GLU A 236 -22.72 6.09 5.33
CA GLU A 236 -22.68 6.96 6.50
C GLU A 236 -21.28 6.92 7.13
N ALA A 237 -20.70 8.09 7.34
CA ALA A 237 -19.50 8.31 8.15
C ALA A 237 -19.78 8.12 9.66
N GLY A 238 -20.52 7.09 10.02
CA GLY A 238 -21.08 6.88 11.36
C GLY A 238 -20.14 6.19 12.36
N GLY A 239 -18.86 6.01 12.02
CA GLY A 239 -17.87 5.56 12.99
C GLY A 239 -17.03 6.72 13.54
N PRO A 240 -16.52 6.61 14.77
CA PRO A 240 -15.87 7.68 15.53
C PRO A 240 -14.51 8.17 15.01
N ILE A 241 -14.07 7.73 13.82
CA ILE A 241 -12.92 8.38 13.18
C ILE A 241 -13.45 9.60 12.43
N PRO A 242 -12.98 10.83 12.71
CA PRO A 242 -13.40 11.99 11.94
C PRO A 242 -13.12 11.73 10.45
N PRO A 243 -14.07 12.05 9.55
CA PRO A 243 -13.94 11.84 8.10
C PRO A 243 -12.71 12.53 7.46
N GLU A 244 -11.97 13.29 8.25
CA GLU A 244 -10.72 13.97 7.94
C GLU A 244 -9.50 13.02 7.87
N ALA A 245 -9.52 11.85 8.54
CA ALA A 245 -8.41 10.88 8.49
C ALA A 245 -8.44 9.96 7.26
N ALA A 246 -9.60 9.75 6.65
CA ALA A 246 -9.81 8.75 5.58
C ALA A 246 -9.75 9.32 4.15
N ARG A 247 -9.42 10.61 3.96
CA ARG A 247 -9.44 11.27 2.64
C ARG A 247 -8.13 11.98 2.26
N GLY A 248 -6.98 11.47 2.68
CA GLY A 248 -5.70 11.84 2.07
C GLY A 248 -5.39 10.91 0.89
N PRO A 249 -5.14 11.41 -0.34
CA PRO A 249 -4.61 10.55 -1.39
C PRO A 249 -3.20 10.07 -1.01
N GLN A 250 -2.92 8.79 -1.29
CA GLN A 250 -1.64 8.07 -1.16
C GLN A 250 -0.49 8.80 -1.87
N GLY A 251 0.02 9.88 -1.27
CA GLY A 251 1.32 10.45 -1.59
C GLY A 251 2.31 9.92 -0.56
N GLY A 252 3.43 9.34 -1.02
CA GLY A 252 4.56 9.03 -0.13
C GLY A 252 5.05 10.27 0.63
N PRO A 253 6.08 10.14 1.48
CA PRO A 253 6.58 11.27 2.28
C PRO A 253 6.97 12.44 1.36
N GLY A 254 6.08 13.42 1.27
CA GLY A 254 6.29 14.64 0.50
C GLY A 254 7.46 15.43 1.06
N LEU A 255 8.20 16.12 0.21
CA LEU A 255 9.30 16.97 0.64
C LEU A 255 8.75 18.17 1.43
N ALA A 256 9.22 18.35 2.66
CA ALA A 256 8.87 19.51 3.47
C ALA A 256 9.23 20.81 2.73
N LEU A 257 8.30 21.76 2.70
CA LEU A 257 8.49 23.07 2.05
C LEU A 257 9.36 23.99 2.92
N ALA A 258 10.65 23.69 3.01
CA ALA A 258 11.64 24.54 3.65
C ALA A 258 12.91 24.64 2.81
N VAL A 259 13.53 25.82 2.81
CA VAL A 259 14.78 26.06 2.07
C VAL A 259 15.88 25.14 2.58
N GLY A 260 16.62 24.53 1.66
CA GLY A 260 17.68 23.57 1.97
C GLY A 260 17.21 22.13 2.06
N GLN A 261 15.90 21.87 2.22
CA GLN A 261 15.35 20.51 2.23
C GLN A 261 15.63 19.80 0.92
N ALA A 262 16.04 18.54 1.05
CA ALA A 262 16.35 17.68 -0.07
C ALA A 262 15.73 16.30 0.12
N GLY A 263 15.30 15.68 -0.96
CA GLY A 263 14.73 14.35 -0.95
C GLY A 263 14.76 13.73 -2.34
N THR A 264 14.73 12.40 -2.39
CA THR A 264 14.66 11.65 -3.64
C THR A 264 13.21 11.25 -3.87
N GLN A 265 12.61 11.73 -4.97
CA GLN A 265 11.26 11.32 -5.37
C GLN A 265 11.27 10.91 -6.84
N SER A 266 10.64 9.78 -7.16
CA SER A 266 10.50 9.28 -8.53
C SER A 266 11.82 9.21 -9.33
N GLU A 267 12.92 8.81 -8.67
CA GLU A 267 14.28 8.75 -9.24
C GLU A 267 14.88 10.12 -9.58
N VAL A 268 14.47 11.18 -8.89
CA VAL A 268 15.05 12.53 -9.01
C VAL A 268 15.35 13.07 -7.62
N ASN A 269 16.58 13.48 -7.38
CA ASN A 269 16.99 14.24 -6.21
C ASN A 269 16.53 15.68 -6.37
N LEU A 270 15.66 16.12 -5.47
CA LEU A 270 15.11 17.46 -5.42
C LEU A 270 15.73 18.19 -4.25
N ARG A 271 16.08 19.46 -4.45
CA ARG A 271 16.48 20.36 -3.35
C ARG A 271 15.81 21.71 -3.49
N ILE A 272 15.13 22.16 -2.44
CA ILE A 272 14.50 23.49 -2.41
C ILE A 272 15.60 24.53 -2.18
N ILE A 273 15.86 25.37 -3.17
CA ILE A 273 16.86 26.44 -3.09
C ILE A 273 16.22 27.74 -2.58
N ARG A 274 14.98 28.00 -2.98
CA ARG A 274 14.26 29.24 -2.64
C ARG A 274 12.78 28.95 -2.50
N LEU A 275 12.14 29.63 -1.55
CA LEU A 275 10.71 29.54 -1.28
C LEU A 275 10.19 30.96 -1.04
N GLU A 276 9.25 31.42 -1.86
CA GLU A 276 8.68 32.76 -1.74
C GLU A 276 7.16 32.74 -1.79
N ARG A 277 6.54 33.68 -1.08
CA ARG A 277 5.10 33.91 -1.11
C ARG A 277 4.83 35.29 -1.67
N LEU A 278 4.03 35.36 -2.72
CA LEU A 278 3.75 36.59 -3.44
C LEU A 278 2.24 36.75 -3.63
N ALA A 279 1.71 37.93 -3.31
CA ALA A 279 0.32 38.28 -3.59
C ALA A 279 0.04 38.44 -5.09
N ALA A 280 1.07 38.76 -5.88
CA ALA A 280 0.99 38.88 -7.34
C ALA A 280 2.36 38.60 -7.97
N LEU A 281 2.36 38.01 -9.18
CA LEU A 281 3.55 37.80 -9.98
C LEU A 281 3.72 38.96 -10.96
N ALA A 282 4.75 39.79 -10.77
CA ALA A 282 5.02 40.92 -11.69
C ALA A 282 5.22 40.45 -13.15
N ALA A 283 5.83 39.27 -13.33
CA ALA A 283 6.05 38.66 -14.65
C ALA A 283 4.75 38.18 -15.32
N PHE A 284 3.68 37.97 -14.55
CA PHE A 284 2.40 37.43 -15.01
C PHE A 284 1.24 38.30 -14.49
N ALA A 285 1.25 39.58 -14.85
CA ALA A 285 0.28 40.56 -14.35
C ALA A 285 -1.21 40.19 -14.56
N GLN A 286 -1.49 39.31 -15.54
CA GLN A 286 -2.84 38.81 -15.82
C GLN A 286 -3.23 37.61 -14.94
N GLU A 287 -2.27 36.88 -14.39
CA GLU A 287 -2.51 35.77 -13.48
C GLU A 287 -2.55 36.33 -12.04
N ARG A 288 -3.74 36.44 -11.48
CA ARG A 288 -3.94 36.74 -10.06
C ARG A 288 -4.43 35.48 -9.35
N PRO A 289 -3.95 35.20 -8.14
CA PRO A 289 -4.49 34.09 -7.36
C PRO A 289 -5.95 34.40 -7.01
N GLY A 290 -6.75 33.37 -6.70
CA GLY A 290 -8.14 33.55 -6.29
C GLY A 290 -8.26 34.45 -5.05
N ALA A 291 -9.46 34.95 -4.78
CA ALA A 291 -9.71 35.72 -3.55
C ALA A 291 -9.40 34.85 -2.32
N GLY A 292 -8.45 35.28 -1.49
CA GLY A 292 -7.99 34.53 -0.32
C GLY A 292 -6.81 33.59 -0.58
N GLU A 293 -6.29 33.55 -1.81
CA GLU A 293 -5.11 32.78 -2.19
C GLU A 293 -3.88 33.68 -2.38
N GLU A 294 -2.70 33.07 -2.39
CA GLU A 294 -1.45 33.69 -2.79
C GLU A 294 -0.59 32.70 -3.59
N PHE A 295 0.38 33.22 -4.32
CA PHE A 295 1.32 32.38 -5.04
C PHE A 295 2.44 31.92 -4.13
N VAL A 296 2.70 30.63 -4.12
CA VAL A 296 3.88 30.01 -3.49
C VAL A 296 4.84 29.61 -4.62
N LEU A 297 6.00 30.25 -4.65
CA LEU A 297 7.07 30.00 -5.61
C LEU A 297 8.09 29.08 -4.96
N VAL A 298 8.31 27.92 -5.57
CA VAL A 298 9.26 26.90 -5.09
C VAL A 298 10.35 26.73 -6.13
N THR A 299 11.54 27.27 -5.88
CA THR A 299 12.71 27.07 -6.75
C THR A 299 13.44 25.81 -6.34
N LEU A 300 13.49 24.85 -7.25
CA LEU A 300 14.03 23.52 -7.06
C LEU A 300 15.30 23.33 -7.89
N ARG A 301 16.29 22.67 -7.30
CA ARG A 301 17.39 22.03 -8.03
C ARG A 301 17.03 20.58 -8.25
N PHE A 302 17.05 20.16 -9.50
CA PHE A 302 16.83 18.79 -9.93
C PHE A 302 18.17 18.16 -10.26
N ARG A 303 18.40 16.97 -9.71
CA ARG A 303 19.50 16.09 -10.10
C ARG A 303 18.94 14.69 -10.30
N PRO A 304 19.06 14.09 -11.49
CA PRO A 304 18.49 12.79 -11.75
C PRO A 304 19.20 11.71 -10.90
N ALA A 305 18.43 10.72 -10.45
CA ALA A 305 18.86 9.67 -9.52
C ALA A 305 18.32 8.32 -10.01
N GLY A 306 18.89 7.77 -11.07
CA GLY A 306 18.39 6.52 -11.65
C GLY A 306 18.85 6.30 -13.09
N ARG A 307 18.06 5.51 -13.83
CA ARG A 307 18.33 5.19 -15.24
C ARG A 307 18.00 6.37 -16.16
N MET A 308 18.84 6.56 -17.18
CA MET A 308 18.70 7.59 -18.21
C MET A 308 18.19 7.02 -19.54
N PRO A 309 17.54 7.83 -20.39
CA PRO A 309 17.14 9.23 -20.16
C PRO A 309 15.93 9.33 -19.22
N LYS A 310 15.82 10.46 -18.49
CA LYS A 310 14.70 10.71 -17.57
C LYS A 310 13.98 12.00 -17.92
N THR A 311 12.70 11.89 -18.25
CA THR A 311 11.85 13.06 -18.49
C THR A 311 11.06 13.41 -17.25
N VAL A 312 11.14 14.66 -16.83
CA VAL A 312 10.38 15.25 -15.72
C VAL A 312 9.36 16.20 -16.31
N ASP A 313 8.10 16.02 -15.94
CA ASP A 313 6.97 16.84 -16.40
C ASP A 313 6.44 17.69 -15.25
N SER A 314 6.18 18.96 -15.52
CA SER A 314 5.53 19.90 -14.60
C SER A 314 4.24 19.36 -13.94
N SER A 315 3.46 18.55 -14.64
CA SER A 315 2.21 17.94 -14.16
C SER A 315 2.41 16.89 -13.06
N GLN A 316 3.65 16.43 -12.87
CA GLN A 316 4.00 15.51 -11.79
C GLN A 316 4.03 16.21 -10.43
N PHE A 317 4.19 17.54 -10.39
CA PHE A 317 4.36 18.27 -9.15
C PHE A 317 3.03 18.76 -8.57
N PHE A 318 2.85 18.57 -7.27
CA PHE A 318 1.71 19.12 -6.55
C PHE A 318 2.08 19.38 -5.10
N LEU A 319 1.40 20.33 -4.46
CA LEU A 319 1.48 20.49 -3.02
C LEU A 319 0.33 19.73 -2.35
N LEU A 320 0.64 19.07 -1.25
CA LEU A 320 -0.35 18.51 -0.32
C LEU A 320 -0.42 19.38 0.93
N GLY A 321 -1.63 19.79 1.31
CA GLY A 321 -1.91 20.37 2.61
C GLY A 321 -1.92 19.30 3.72
N THR A 322 -1.91 19.73 4.98
CA THR A 322 -2.02 18.84 6.14
C THR A 322 -3.32 18.03 6.20
N ARG A 323 -4.37 18.50 5.50
CA ARG A 323 -5.66 17.79 5.39
C ARG A 323 -5.77 16.95 4.11
N GLY A 324 -4.66 16.74 3.39
CA GLY A 324 -4.64 16.00 2.13
C GLY A 324 -5.17 16.79 0.92
N GLU A 325 -5.47 18.08 1.08
CA GLU A 325 -5.89 18.94 -0.03
C GLU A 325 -4.76 19.02 -1.07
N ARG A 326 -5.10 18.78 -2.33
CA ARG A 326 -4.14 18.80 -3.43
C ARG A 326 -4.18 20.13 -4.16
N TYR A 327 -3.06 20.84 -4.15
CA TYR A 327 -2.83 22.07 -4.91
C TYR A 327 -1.97 21.72 -6.12
N THR A 328 -2.61 21.56 -7.27
CA THR A 328 -1.92 21.28 -8.53
C THR A 328 -1.19 22.52 -9.02
N GLY A 329 0.07 22.36 -9.42
CA GLY A 329 0.84 23.36 -10.14
C GLY A 329 1.67 22.68 -11.24
N PRO A 330 2.42 23.45 -12.05
CA PRO A 330 2.50 24.90 -12.07
C PRO A 330 1.37 25.56 -12.88
N LEU A 331 0.87 26.70 -12.37
CA LEU A 331 -0.25 27.46 -12.99
C LEU A 331 0.15 28.35 -14.16
N VAL A 332 1.45 28.59 -14.36
CA VAL A 332 1.93 29.55 -15.35
C VAL A 332 1.70 29.03 -16.77
N LEU A 333 0.79 29.66 -17.49
CA LEU A 333 0.48 29.36 -18.90
C LEU A 333 1.16 30.35 -19.88
N GLY A 334 1.86 31.37 -19.36
CA GLY A 334 2.47 32.43 -20.16
C GLY A 334 3.97 32.28 -20.45
N ARG A 335 4.42 32.77 -21.61
CA ARG A 335 5.84 33.12 -21.83
C ARG A 335 6.18 34.33 -20.98
N ALA A 336 7.19 34.23 -20.12
CA ALA A 336 7.71 35.39 -19.39
C ALA A 336 8.09 36.48 -20.40
N LYS A 337 7.52 37.68 -20.25
CA LYS A 337 7.95 38.84 -21.04
C LYS A 337 9.37 39.17 -20.57
N ALA A 338 10.36 39.06 -21.45
CA ALA A 338 11.75 39.42 -21.12
C ALA A 338 11.75 40.81 -20.48
N ALA A 339 12.33 40.92 -19.28
CA ALA A 339 12.47 42.20 -18.61
C ALA A 339 13.26 43.12 -19.56
N GLN A 340 12.68 44.26 -19.94
CA GLN A 340 13.44 45.26 -20.69
C GLN A 340 14.59 45.71 -19.78
N PRO A 341 15.84 45.62 -20.24
CA PRO A 341 16.97 46.09 -19.45
C PRO A 341 16.80 47.59 -19.21
N GLU A 342 16.69 47.95 -17.94
CA GLU A 342 16.73 49.33 -17.49
C GLU A 342 18.07 49.93 -17.94
N PRO A 343 18.09 51.04 -18.71
CA PRO A 343 19.33 51.57 -19.26
C PRO A 343 20.21 52.07 -18.12
N GLN A 344 21.27 51.33 -17.81
CA GLN A 344 22.34 51.78 -16.94
C GLN A 344 23.11 52.89 -17.66
N ILE A 345 22.94 54.13 -17.19
CA ILE A 345 23.79 55.26 -17.56
C ILE A 345 25.14 55.02 -16.87
N LEU A 346 26.14 54.55 -17.61
CA LEU A 346 27.53 54.50 -17.18
C LEU A 346 28.29 55.72 -17.73
N PRO A 347 29.13 56.40 -16.92
CA PRO A 347 29.87 57.56 -17.37
C PRO A 347 31.05 57.16 -18.27
N ASP A 348 31.30 58.02 -19.25
CA ASP A 348 32.35 57.90 -20.27
C ASP A 348 33.74 57.64 -19.68
N PHE A 349 34.36 56.54 -20.13
CA PHE A 349 35.82 56.41 -20.12
C PHE A 349 36.29 55.94 -21.49
N ALA A 350 37.18 56.74 -22.08
CA ALA A 350 37.72 56.58 -23.41
C ALA A 350 39.07 55.83 -23.42
N MET A 351 39.37 55.27 -24.61
CA MET A 351 40.66 54.86 -25.20
C MET A 351 41.08 53.38 -25.03
N PRO A 352 41.94 52.82 -25.92
CA PRO A 352 41.99 52.89 -27.38
C PRO A 352 42.14 51.50 -28.07
N SER A 353 42.04 51.48 -29.40
CA SER A 353 42.21 50.34 -30.35
C SER A 353 43.69 49.83 -30.42
N VAL A 354 44.11 48.63 -30.86
CA VAL A 354 43.83 47.71 -32.00
C VAL A 354 44.37 46.25 -31.65
N PRO A 355 44.53 45.22 -32.53
CA PRO A 355 43.70 43.99 -32.51
C PRO A 355 44.44 42.63 -32.35
N ALA A 356 43.61 41.57 -32.27
CA ALA A 356 43.79 40.20 -32.76
C ALA A 356 44.28 39.08 -31.79
N PHE A 357 43.36 38.10 -31.66
CA PHE A 357 43.49 36.68 -31.29
C PHE A 357 43.93 36.31 -29.86
N ARG A 358 42.93 36.00 -29.03
CA ARG A 358 42.92 34.86 -28.09
C ARG A 358 41.50 34.55 -27.66
N ALA A 359 41.16 33.26 -27.62
CA ALA A 359 39.90 32.75 -27.08
C ALA A 359 39.69 33.29 -25.65
N ALA A 360 38.66 34.11 -25.47
CA ALA A 360 38.31 34.70 -24.20
C ALA A 360 37.18 33.91 -23.55
N ARG A 361 37.49 33.37 -22.36
CA ARG A 361 36.52 32.98 -21.34
C ARG A 361 35.53 34.12 -21.14
N PHE A 362 34.24 33.84 -21.23
CA PHE A 362 33.22 34.76 -20.75
C PHE A 362 33.25 34.74 -19.21
N ASN A 363 33.73 35.82 -18.61
CA ASN A 363 33.44 36.14 -17.23
C ASN A 363 31.94 36.44 -17.13
N MET A 364 31.19 35.60 -16.41
CA MET A 364 29.85 35.96 -15.97
C MET A 364 29.93 37.04 -14.89
N PRO A 365 29.13 38.13 -14.98
CA PRO A 365 28.92 39.01 -13.85
C PRO A 365 28.10 38.27 -12.78
N ALA A 366 28.64 38.21 -11.57
CA ALA A 366 27.98 37.64 -10.41
C ALA A 366 26.67 38.42 -10.11
N GLY A 367 25.54 37.72 -9.95
CA GLY A 367 24.46 38.28 -9.12
C GLY A 367 23.00 37.92 -9.40
N ARG A 368 22.60 37.39 -10.55
CA ARG A 368 21.22 36.90 -10.77
C ARG A 368 21.20 35.71 -11.72
N GLN A 369 21.07 34.49 -11.19
CA GLN A 369 20.60 33.37 -12.00
C GLN A 369 19.16 33.67 -12.39
N GLU A 370 18.89 33.88 -13.67
CA GLU A 370 17.52 33.94 -14.19
C GLU A 370 16.86 32.59 -13.90
N GLY A 371 15.92 32.57 -12.94
CA GLY A 371 15.15 31.38 -12.64
C GLY A 371 14.19 31.10 -13.80
N HIS A 372 14.35 29.98 -14.49
CA HIS A 372 13.37 29.53 -15.47
C HIS A 372 12.11 29.03 -14.75
N PHE A 373 10.99 29.71 -14.97
CA PHE A 373 9.67 29.20 -14.55
C PHE A 373 9.34 27.95 -15.36
N LEU A 374 8.87 26.90 -14.68
CA LEU A 374 8.33 25.73 -15.38
C LEU A 374 6.85 26.02 -15.68
N ALA A 375 6.51 26.17 -16.96
CA ALA A 375 5.14 26.36 -17.38
C ALA A 375 4.32 25.06 -17.24
N SER A 376 2.99 25.19 -17.15
CA SER A 376 2.08 24.03 -17.15
C SER A 376 2.27 23.21 -18.44
N GLY A 377 2.44 21.89 -18.29
CA GLY A 377 2.72 20.96 -19.40
C GLY A 377 4.15 21.01 -19.93
N ALA A 378 5.06 21.80 -19.32
CA ALA A 378 6.46 21.79 -19.70
C ALA A 378 7.15 20.52 -19.17
N ALA A 379 7.89 19.86 -20.05
CA ALA A 379 8.74 18.74 -19.70
C ALA A 379 10.20 19.02 -20.06
N PHE A 380 11.12 18.45 -19.30
CA PHE A 380 12.55 18.47 -19.62
C PHE A 380 13.16 17.09 -19.41
N THR A 381 14.12 16.74 -20.24
CA THR A 381 14.75 15.42 -20.24
C THR A 381 16.20 15.53 -19.84
N PHE A 382 16.58 14.76 -18.82
CA PHE A 382 17.97 14.52 -18.46
C PHE A 382 18.55 13.44 -19.36
N THR A 383 19.63 13.77 -20.04
CA THR A 383 20.42 12.83 -20.85
C THR A 383 21.70 12.39 -20.17
N ASP A 384 22.12 13.08 -19.11
CA ASP A 384 23.37 12.86 -18.39
C ASP A 384 23.12 12.84 -16.86
N PRO A 385 23.66 11.86 -16.10
CA PRO A 385 23.56 11.80 -14.63
C PRO A 385 24.18 12.99 -13.89
N GLU A 386 25.12 13.71 -14.51
CA GLU A 386 25.73 14.90 -13.91
C GLU A 386 24.94 16.19 -14.20
N GLN A 387 23.98 16.15 -15.13
CA GLN A 387 23.18 17.32 -15.49
C GLN A 387 22.34 17.77 -14.29
N GLN A 388 22.40 19.07 -14.01
CA GLN A 388 21.59 19.72 -12.99
C GLN A 388 20.72 20.78 -13.64
N GLU A 389 19.46 20.84 -13.24
CA GLU A 389 18.52 21.85 -13.71
C GLU A 389 17.96 22.61 -12.52
N VAL A 390 17.75 23.91 -12.68
CA VAL A 390 17.05 24.74 -11.69
C VAL A 390 15.75 25.25 -12.33
N ARG A 391 14.61 24.99 -11.68
CA ARG A 391 13.30 25.48 -12.12
C ARG A 391 12.51 26.04 -10.95
N THR A 392 11.71 27.05 -11.22
CA THR A 392 10.74 27.60 -10.27
C THR A 392 9.34 27.10 -10.60
N LEU A 393 8.72 26.42 -9.65
CA LEU A 393 7.31 26.02 -9.69
C LEU A 393 6.45 27.07 -9.00
N VAL A 394 5.23 27.28 -9.50
CA VAL A 394 4.29 28.26 -8.96
C VAL A 394 2.98 27.57 -8.61
N PHE A 395 2.58 27.66 -7.36
CA PHE A 395 1.32 27.12 -6.86
C PHE A 395 0.43 28.25 -6.34
N ALA A 396 -0.88 28.18 -6.53
CA ALA A 396 -1.84 29.02 -5.81
C ALA A 396 -2.30 28.25 -4.57
N VAL A 397 -2.15 28.87 -3.39
CA VAL A 397 -2.46 28.25 -2.10
C VAL A 397 -3.24 29.24 -1.23
N PRO A 398 -4.20 28.81 -0.41
CA PRO A 398 -4.87 29.68 0.55
C PRO A 398 -3.89 30.40 1.48
N LYS A 399 -4.06 31.70 1.70
CA LYS A 399 -3.18 32.54 2.54
C LYS A 399 -3.01 32.02 3.97
N GLN A 400 -4.01 31.32 4.48
CA GLN A 400 -4.01 30.75 5.83
C GLN A 400 -3.11 29.52 5.99
N MET A 401 -2.68 28.87 4.91
CA MET A 401 -1.76 27.74 5.00
C MET A 401 -0.34 28.22 5.14
N THR A 402 0.38 27.79 6.18
CA THR A 402 1.81 28.08 6.33
C THR A 402 2.67 27.09 5.53
N ASN A 403 3.97 27.37 5.38
CA ASN A 403 4.89 26.46 4.67
C ASN A 403 5.02 25.10 5.37
N GLU A 404 4.93 25.07 6.70
CA GLU A 404 4.96 23.85 7.51
C GLU A 404 3.77 22.94 7.25
N MET A 405 2.65 23.52 6.81
CA MET A 405 1.42 22.80 6.47
C MET A 405 1.42 22.22 5.05
N LEU A 406 2.46 22.49 4.26
CA LEU A 406 2.52 22.08 2.86
C LEU A 406 3.67 21.09 2.63
N ARG A 407 3.44 20.14 1.73
CA ARG A 407 4.44 19.15 1.29
C ARG A 407 4.47 19.09 -0.23
N LEU A 408 5.66 19.19 -0.82
CA LEU A 408 5.85 19.01 -2.25
C LEU A 408 5.92 17.52 -2.59
N ASN A 409 5.08 17.08 -3.51
CA ASN A 409 5.08 15.72 -4.00
C ASN A 409 5.28 15.66 -5.51
N VAL A 410 5.93 14.59 -5.95
CA VAL A 410 6.16 14.25 -7.36
C VAL A 410 5.52 12.91 -7.66
N LEU A 411 4.58 12.90 -8.60
CA LEU A 411 4.03 11.65 -9.13
C LEU A 411 5.10 10.94 -9.98
N ALA A 412 5.15 9.60 -9.86
CA ALA A 412 5.87 8.79 -10.82
C ALA A 412 5.36 9.10 -12.24
N ALA A 413 6.29 9.24 -13.19
CA ALA A 413 5.92 9.37 -14.59
C ALA A 413 4.98 8.22 -14.96
N PRO A 414 3.85 8.48 -15.63
CA PRO A 414 3.04 7.39 -16.15
C PRO A 414 3.96 6.51 -16.99
N ALA A 415 3.97 5.20 -16.71
CA ALA A 415 4.73 4.26 -17.53
C ALA A 415 4.36 4.53 -19.00
N PRO A 416 5.34 4.61 -19.92
CA PRO A 416 5.04 4.86 -21.32
C PRO A 416 4.00 3.82 -21.74
N GLY A 417 2.78 4.28 -22.03
CA GLY A 417 1.72 3.39 -22.47
C GLY A 417 2.22 2.59 -23.68
N PRO A 418 1.74 1.35 -23.89
CA PRO A 418 2.10 0.60 -25.09
C PRO A 418 1.88 1.53 -26.27
N ALA A 419 2.95 1.78 -27.05
CA ALA A 419 2.92 2.72 -28.16
C ALA A 419 1.65 2.42 -28.98
N SER A 420 0.71 3.38 -29.00
CA SER A 420 -0.54 3.21 -29.74
C SER A 420 -0.15 2.78 -31.14
N PRO A 421 -0.57 1.59 -31.63
CA PRO A 421 -0.14 1.10 -32.93
C PRO A 421 -0.42 2.21 -33.93
N ALA A 422 0.62 2.62 -34.65
CA ALA A 422 0.56 3.73 -35.58
C ALA A 422 -0.71 3.60 -36.41
N ALA A 423 -1.58 4.61 -36.33
CA ALA A 423 -2.84 4.62 -37.05
C ALA A 423 -2.54 4.31 -38.51
N VAL A 424 -2.94 3.12 -38.95
CA VAL A 424 -2.87 2.71 -40.35
C VAL A 424 -3.64 3.81 -41.11
N PRO A 425 -3.02 4.50 -42.08
CA PRO A 425 -3.70 5.55 -42.82
C PRO A 425 -4.97 4.96 -43.42
N PRO A 426 -6.13 5.65 -43.33
CA PRO A 426 -7.39 5.12 -43.79
C PRO A 426 -7.26 4.75 -45.27
N ALA A 427 -7.50 3.48 -45.57
CA ALA A 427 -7.57 2.99 -46.94
C ALA A 427 -8.59 3.85 -47.70
N ALA A 428 -8.13 4.47 -48.79
CA ALA A 428 -8.95 5.32 -49.63
C ALA A 428 -10.22 4.58 -50.06
N MET A 429 -11.38 5.12 -49.70
CA MET A 429 -12.68 4.60 -50.15
C MET A 429 -12.72 4.58 -51.69
N PRO A 430 -13.02 3.44 -52.33
CA PRO A 430 -13.29 3.42 -53.75
C PRO A 430 -14.61 4.15 -54.04
N LYS A 431 -14.60 4.98 -55.09
CA LYS A 431 -15.78 5.70 -55.61
C LYS A 431 -16.93 4.73 -55.94
N PRO A 432 -18.19 5.08 -55.62
CA PRO A 432 -19.35 4.29 -56.00
C PRO A 432 -19.68 4.53 -57.47
N GLY A 433 -19.54 3.50 -58.31
CA GLY A 433 -19.98 3.56 -59.69
C GLY A 433 -19.24 2.64 -60.65
N ALA A 434 -19.41 1.32 -60.50
CA ALA A 434 -19.20 0.38 -61.60
C ALA A 434 -20.01 -0.90 -61.32
N ALA A 435 -20.85 -1.25 -62.28
CA ALA A 435 -21.72 -2.43 -62.24
C ALA A 435 -20.92 -3.75 -62.22
N PRO A 436 -21.40 -4.80 -61.55
CA PRO A 436 -20.72 -6.09 -61.53
C PRO A 436 -20.92 -6.85 -62.85
N SER A 437 -19.81 -7.26 -63.46
CA SER A 437 -19.77 -8.23 -64.56
C SER A 437 -19.88 -9.66 -63.99
N PRO A 438 -20.66 -10.57 -64.61
CA PRO A 438 -20.82 -11.91 -64.10
C PRO A 438 -19.71 -12.83 -64.60
N GLY A 439 -19.23 -13.72 -63.72
CA GLY A 439 -18.62 -14.99 -64.14
C GLY A 439 -17.12 -15.13 -63.91
N LYS A 440 -16.77 -15.76 -62.79
CA LYS A 440 -15.86 -16.93 -62.80
C LYS A 440 -15.97 -17.67 -61.48
N ALA A 441 -16.53 -18.87 -61.53
CA ALA A 441 -16.59 -19.80 -60.42
C ALA A 441 -15.17 -20.21 -60.02
N ALA A 442 -14.82 -20.00 -58.75
CA ALA A 442 -13.65 -20.60 -58.13
C ALA A 442 -14.01 -22.02 -57.63
N PRO A 443 -13.10 -23.00 -57.76
CA PRO A 443 -13.37 -24.38 -57.37
C PRO A 443 -13.46 -24.55 -55.84
N PRO A 444 -14.22 -25.56 -55.36
CA PRO A 444 -14.44 -25.76 -53.93
C PRO A 444 -13.15 -26.18 -53.21
N ALA A 445 -12.94 -25.56 -52.04
CA ALA A 445 -11.86 -25.91 -51.13
C ALA A 445 -12.02 -27.35 -50.61
N ALA A 446 -10.90 -28.07 -50.60
CA ALA A 446 -10.80 -29.44 -50.10
C ALA A 446 -11.14 -29.52 -48.60
N PRO A 447 -11.80 -30.60 -48.15
CA PRO A 447 -12.14 -30.78 -46.74
C PRO A 447 -10.89 -31.03 -45.89
N ALA A 448 -10.86 -30.41 -44.71
CA ALA A 448 -9.80 -30.53 -43.72
C ALA A 448 -9.63 -31.99 -43.23
N PRO A 449 -8.40 -32.44 -42.95
CA PRO A 449 -8.15 -33.77 -42.42
C PRO A 449 -8.67 -33.92 -40.99
N PRO A 450 -9.20 -35.11 -40.60
CA PRO A 450 -9.73 -35.35 -39.27
C PRO A 450 -8.61 -35.38 -38.21
N ALA A 451 -8.94 -34.84 -37.03
CA ALA A 451 -8.08 -34.79 -35.86
C ALA A 451 -7.62 -36.19 -35.39
N PRO A 452 -6.38 -36.34 -34.89
CA PRO A 452 -5.87 -37.62 -34.41
C PRO A 452 -6.59 -38.07 -33.14
N ALA A 453 -6.96 -39.36 -33.14
CA ALA A 453 -7.65 -40.04 -32.06
C ALA A 453 -6.81 -40.10 -30.77
N LYS A 454 -7.48 -39.85 -29.65
CA LYS A 454 -6.99 -39.96 -28.28
C LYS A 454 -6.66 -41.44 -27.97
N PRO A 455 -5.45 -41.79 -27.51
CA PRO A 455 -5.13 -43.17 -27.20
C PRO A 455 -5.90 -43.66 -25.97
N ALA A 456 -6.56 -44.81 -26.14
CA ALA A 456 -7.29 -45.53 -25.11
C ALA A 456 -6.33 -46.01 -24.01
N ALA A 457 -6.71 -45.75 -22.76
CA ALA A 457 -6.04 -46.31 -21.58
C ALA A 457 -6.24 -47.83 -21.55
N SER A 458 -5.12 -48.55 -21.51
CA SER A 458 -5.09 -50.00 -21.33
C SER A 458 -5.32 -50.37 -19.86
N PRO A 459 -6.16 -51.38 -19.54
CA PRO A 459 -6.42 -51.81 -18.18
C PRO A 459 -5.33 -52.79 -17.71
N ALA A 460 -4.45 -52.33 -16.81
CA ALA A 460 -3.45 -53.18 -16.19
C ALA A 460 -4.02 -53.84 -14.91
N ALA A 461 -4.31 -55.13 -15.06
CA ALA A 461 -3.93 -56.24 -14.18
C ALA A 461 -4.23 -56.13 -12.67
N ALA A 462 -5.25 -56.90 -12.28
CA ALA A 462 -5.41 -57.48 -10.95
C ALA A 462 -4.35 -58.55 -10.66
N ALA A 463 -3.80 -58.58 -9.44
CA ALA A 463 -3.22 -59.75 -8.76
C ALA A 463 -2.99 -59.41 -7.25
N PRO A 464 -2.74 -60.36 -6.34
CA PRO A 464 -3.80 -60.99 -5.54
C PRO A 464 -3.63 -60.82 -4.02
N GLN A 465 -4.68 -61.22 -3.31
CA GLN A 465 -4.76 -61.45 -1.86
C GLN A 465 -3.55 -62.23 -1.31
N ALA A 466 -3.02 -61.77 -0.18
CA ALA A 466 -2.32 -62.61 0.76
C ALA A 466 -2.57 -62.11 2.19
N ALA A 467 -3.22 -62.96 2.98
CA ALA A 467 -3.23 -62.98 4.44
C ALA A 467 -3.16 -64.46 4.84
N PRO A 468 -2.93 -64.81 6.12
CA PRO A 468 -1.93 -64.31 7.07
C PRO A 468 -1.01 -65.47 7.53
N ALA A 469 0.07 -65.16 8.26
CA ALA A 469 0.80 -66.17 9.03
C ALA A 469 0.99 -65.71 10.48
N LYS A 470 0.89 -66.72 11.35
CA LYS A 470 0.69 -66.75 12.80
C LYS A 470 1.67 -65.97 13.65
#